data_AF-A0A955Z6F5-F1
#
_entry.id   AF-A0A955Z6F5-F1
#
_cell.length_a   1.000
_cell.length_b   1.000
_cell.length_c   1.000
_cell.angle_alpha   90.00
_cell.angle_beta   90.00
_cell.angle_gamma   90.00
#
_symmetry.space_group_name_H-M   'P 1'
#
loop_
_entity.id
_entity.type
_entity.pdbx_description
1 polymer ?
#
loop_
_entity_poly.entity_id
_entity_poly.type
_entity_poly.pdbx_seq_one_letter_code
_entity_poly.pdbx_strand_id
1 'polypeptide(L)'
;LELGEWVTPTRTIKGEIALPVVSPLSPDAPYKKVLQGPFATVCGVCHRGETAHPTIPEAFVSAAYKPRRGTLVTVAELEEQHRACTRTADASARCEMFHAIFDFGPVTQGAFADEVETFMTR
;
A
#
# COMPACT_ATOMS: atom_id res chain seq x y z
N LEU A 1 -0.52 -5.59 4.19
CA LEU A 1 -0.22 -4.95 2.88
C LEU A 1 -0.92 -3.61 2.86
N GLU A 2 -0.15 -2.52 2.85
CA GLU A 2 -0.68 -1.17 2.77
C GLU A 2 -1.00 -0.79 1.32
N LEU A 3 -2.10 -0.06 1.13
CA LEU A 3 -2.64 0.29 -0.18
C LEU A 3 -2.90 1.79 -0.29
N GLY A 4 -2.82 2.29 -1.52
CA GLY A 4 -3.19 3.66 -1.88
C GLY A 4 -3.91 3.69 -3.22
N GLU A 5 -5.15 4.19 -3.23
CA GLU A 5 -5.93 4.41 -4.44
C GLU A 5 -5.97 5.91 -4.77
N TRP A 6 -5.54 6.30 -5.97
CA TRP A 6 -5.51 7.70 -6.39
C TRP A 6 -6.92 8.28 -6.53
N VAL A 7 -7.17 9.42 -5.87
CA VAL A 7 -8.40 10.22 -6.06
C VAL A 7 -8.12 11.60 -6.66
N THR A 8 -6.88 12.07 -6.53
CA THR A 8 -6.33 13.24 -7.22
C THR A 8 -4.84 12.97 -7.49
N PRO A 9 -4.13 13.80 -8.27
CA PRO A 9 -2.70 13.61 -8.51
C PRO A 9 -1.81 13.56 -7.25
N THR A 10 -2.26 14.10 -6.10
CA THR A 10 -1.47 14.18 -4.86
C THR A 10 -2.14 13.53 -3.65
N ARG A 11 -3.30 12.90 -3.84
CA ARG A 11 -4.10 12.34 -2.73
C ARG A 11 -4.56 10.93 -3.05
N THR A 12 -4.50 10.07 -2.04
CA THR A 12 -4.96 8.68 -2.16
C THR A 12 -5.89 8.32 -1.01
N ILE A 13 -6.89 7.49 -1.27
CA ILE A 13 -7.57 6.72 -0.22
C ILE A 13 -6.57 5.70 0.35
N LYS A 14 -6.48 5.61 1.68
CA LYS A 14 -5.59 4.68 2.37
C LYS A 14 -6.36 3.45 2.84
N GLY A 15 -5.69 2.30 2.81
CA GLY A 15 -6.23 1.06 3.35
C GLY A 15 -5.14 0.03 3.60
N GLU A 16 -5.50 -1.04 4.29
CA GLU A 16 -4.60 -2.14 4.58
C GLU A 16 -5.32 -3.47 4.55
N ILE A 17 -4.70 -4.48 3.92
CA ILE A 17 -5.18 -5.85 3.91
C ILE A 17 -4.21 -6.72 4.72
N ALA A 18 -4.76 -7.53 5.62
CA ALA A 18 -4.00 -8.58 6.30
C ALA A 18 -3.73 -9.74 5.33
N LEU A 19 -2.50 -10.25 5.33
CA LEU A 19 -2.09 -11.40 4.52
C LEU A 19 -1.80 -12.61 5.43
N PRO A 20 -2.04 -13.86 4.96
CA PRO A 20 -2.64 -14.19 3.67
C PRO A 20 -4.16 -13.94 3.66
N VAL A 21 -4.71 -13.60 2.49
CA VAL A 21 -6.15 -13.51 2.30
C VAL A 21 -6.70 -14.92 2.09
N VAL A 22 -7.31 -15.49 3.14
CA VAL A 22 -7.81 -16.88 3.13
C VAL A 22 -9.28 -17.01 2.74
N SER A 23 -9.98 -15.88 2.55
CA SER A 23 -11.39 -15.83 2.14
C SER A 23 -11.69 -14.50 1.44
N PRO A 24 -12.73 -14.43 0.60
CA PRO A 24 -13.14 -13.18 -0.04
C PRO A 24 -13.36 -12.05 0.96
N LEU A 25 -12.82 -10.87 0.66
CA LEU A 25 -12.97 -9.67 1.48
C LEU A 25 -14.17 -8.86 1.01
N SER A 26 -14.84 -8.19 1.96
CA SER A 26 -15.81 -7.16 1.62
C SER A 26 -15.11 -5.93 1.02
N PRO A 27 -15.79 -5.13 0.18
CA PRO A 27 -15.19 -3.95 -0.45
C PRO A 27 -14.62 -2.91 0.54
N ASP A 28 -15.14 -2.87 1.77
CA ASP A 28 -14.75 -1.95 2.84
C ASP A 28 -13.69 -2.50 3.80
N ALA A 29 -13.30 -3.78 3.65
CA ALA A 29 -12.32 -4.42 4.52
C ALA A 29 -10.99 -3.65 4.63
N PRO A 30 -10.44 -3.08 3.53
CA PRO A 30 -9.19 -2.31 3.61
C PRO A 30 -9.29 -1.05 4.47
N TYR A 31 -10.46 -0.41 4.50
CA TYR A 31 -10.66 0.86 5.22
C TYR A 31 -10.90 0.61 6.71
N LYS A 32 -11.67 -0.42 7.06
CA LYS A 32 -11.92 -0.83 8.44
C LYS A 32 -10.64 -1.19 9.20
N LYS A 33 -9.71 -1.86 8.52
CA LYS A 33 -8.47 -2.34 9.13
C LYS A 33 -7.60 -1.21 9.69
N VAL A 34 -7.64 -0.03 9.06
CA VAL A 34 -6.76 1.09 9.38
C VAL A 34 -7.37 2.09 10.38
N LEU A 35 -8.64 1.96 10.74
CA LEU A 35 -9.33 2.92 11.62
C LEU A 35 -8.68 3.01 13.01
N GLN A 36 -8.51 4.24 13.48
CA GLN A 36 -8.19 4.59 14.87
C GLN A 36 -9.34 5.42 15.45
N GLY A 37 -10.45 4.75 15.76
CA GLY A 37 -11.69 5.41 16.14
C GLY A 37 -12.43 6.02 14.92
N PRO A 38 -13.46 6.83 15.16
CA PRO A 38 -14.38 7.27 14.09
C PRO A 38 -13.84 8.39 13.19
N PHE A 39 -12.70 9.02 13.53
CA PHE A 39 -12.26 10.27 12.89
C PHE A 39 -10.82 10.24 12.35
N ALA A 40 -10.12 9.10 12.42
CA ALA A 40 -8.73 9.00 12.01
C ALA A 40 -8.36 7.56 11.63
N THR A 41 -7.23 7.42 10.94
CA THR A 41 -6.60 6.13 10.67
C THR A 41 -5.16 6.09 11.16
N VAL A 42 -4.60 4.88 11.29
CA VAL A 42 -3.16 4.69 11.51
C VAL A 42 -2.32 5.37 10.42
N CYS A 43 -2.85 5.48 9.19
CA CYS A 43 -2.14 6.04 8.05
C CYS A 43 -1.92 7.55 8.21
N GLY A 44 -2.81 8.25 8.94
CA GLY A 44 -2.72 9.67 9.24
C GLY A 44 -1.48 10.07 10.05
N VAL A 45 -0.84 9.10 10.74
CA VAL A 45 0.44 9.31 11.46
C VAL A 45 1.57 9.67 10.50
N CYS A 46 1.61 9.02 9.33
CA CYS A 46 2.64 9.23 8.31
C CYS A 46 2.15 10.20 7.23
N HIS A 47 0.89 10.07 6.80
CA HIS A 47 0.29 10.81 5.70
C HIS A 47 -0.51 12.02 6.17
N ARG A 48 -0.01 13.22 5.81
CA ARG A 48 -0.59 14.48 6.26
C ARG A 48 -1.91 14.79 5.55
N GLY A 49 -2.68 15.68 6.18
CA GLY A 49 -3.93 16.22 5.61
C GLY A 49 -5.01 15.16 5.46
N GLU A 50 -5.05 14.19 6.37
CA GLU A 50 -6.07 13.14 6.40
C GLU A 50 -7.46 13.74 6.62
N THR A 51 -8.41 13.33 5.77
CA THR A 51 -9.82 13.71 5.84
C THR A 51 -10.68 12.53 5.42
N ALA A 52 -11.90 12.40 5.95
CA ALA A 52 -12.84 11.38 5.50
C ALA A 52 -13.15 11.53 4.00
N HIS A 53 -13.32 10.40 3.30
CA HIS A 53 -13.80 10.38 1.93
C HIS A 53 -15.27 10.83 1.88
N PRO A 54 -15.69 11.68 0.92
CA PRO A 54 -17.03 12.27 0.93
C PRO A 54 -18.16 11.26 0.73
N THR A 55 -17.90 10.13 0.09
CA THR A 55 -18.95 9.17 -0.34
C THR A 55 -18.66 7.71 0.00
N ILE A 56 -17.47 7.37 0.48
CA ILE A 56 -17.09 5.99 0.81
C ILE A 56 -17.02 5.91 2.33
N PRO A 57 -17.92 5.15 2.98
CA PRO A 57 -17.91 5.01 4.43
C PRO A 57 -16.55 4.51 4.93
N GLU A 58 -16.08 5.07 6.05
CA GLU A 58 -14.86 4.67 6.76
C GLU A 58 -13.54 4.82 5.97
N ALA A 59 -13.61 5.27 4.72
CA ALA A 59 -12.44 5.58 3.92
C ALA A 59 -11.90 6.97 4.27
N PHE A 60 -10.58 7.07 4.34
CA PHE A 60 -9.88 8.33 4.57
C PHE A 60 -8.89 8.60 3.44
N VAL A 61 -8.80 9.88 3.08
CA VAL A 61 -7.92 10.38 2.02
C VAL A 61 -6.84 11.24 2.65
N SER A 62 -5.59 10.96 2.33
CA SER A 62 -4.44 11.74 2.80
C SER A 62 -3.41 11.92 1.68
N ALA A 63 -2.36 12.70 1.95
CA ALA A 63 -1.30 12.96 0.99
C ALA A 63 -0.65 11.66 0.48
N ALA A 64 -0.42 11.58 -0.83
CA ALA A 64 0.46 10.56 -1.40
C ALA A 64 1.92 11.00 -1.23
N TYR A 65 2.83 10.03 -1.11
CA TYR A 65 4.26 10.32 -1.11
C TYR A 65 4.99 9.44 -2.10
N LYS A 66 6.01 10.01 -2.73
CA LYS A 66 7.00 9.28 -3.52
C LYS A 66 8.26 9.00 -2.69
N PRO A 67 8.99 7.91 -3.00
CA PRO A 67 10.27 7.63 -2.38
C PRO A 67 11.27 8.77 -2.55
N ARG A 68 12.25 8.86 -1.64
CA ARG A 68 13.39 9.75 -1.82
C ARG A 68 14.20 9.30 -3.03
N ARG A 69 14.92 10.25 -3.65
CA ARG A 69 15.86 9.92 -4.73
C ARG A 69 16.87 8.89 -4.22
N GLY A 70 17.02 7.80 -4.96
CA GLY A 70 17.93 6.69 -4.61
C GLY A 70 17.35 5.67 -3.62
N THR A 71 16.11 5.84 -3.15
CA THR A 71 15.43 4.87 -2.25
C THR A 71 14.24 4.19 -2.92
N LEU A 72 14.03 4.40 -4.21
CA LEU A 72 13.00 3.70 -4.97
C LEU A 72 13.42 2.24 -5.09
N VAL A 73 12.54 1.33 -4.67
CA VAL A 73 12.66 -0.09 -4.97
C VAL A 73 11.81 -0.39 -6.20
N THR A 74 12.43 -0.93 -7.23
CA THR A 74 11.79 -1.25 -8.50
C THR A 74 11.05 -2.58 -8.42
N VAL A 75 10.03 -2.75 -9.26
CA VAL A 75 9.37 -4.06 -9.44
C VAL A 75 10.38 -5.16 -9.79
N ALA A 76 11.37 -4.89 -10.64
CA ALA A 76 12.39 -5.87 -11.02
C ALA A 76 13.24 -6.36 -9.83
N GLU A 77 13.58 -5.48 -8.88
CA GLU A 77 14.27 -5.85 -7.65
C GLU A 77 13.39 -6.72 -6.74
N LEU A 78 12.11 -6.38 -6.62
CA LEU A 78 11.14 -7.16 -5.83
C LEU A 78 10.87 -8.53 -6.47
N GLU A 79 10.80 -8.62 -7.79
CA GLU A 79 10.69 -9.89 -8.52
C GLU A 79 11.92 -10.78 -8.29
N GLU A 80 13.13 -10.21 -8.18
CA GLU A 80 14.31 -11.01 -7.86
C GLU A 80 14.23 -11.59 -6.43
N GLN A 81 13.65 -10.84 -5.49
CA GLN A 81 13.38 -11.38 -4.15
C GLN A 81 12.37 -12.53 -4.19
N HIS A 82 11.31 -12.40 -5.00
CA HIS A 82 10.33 -13.47 -5.21
C HIS A 82 10.95 -14.72 -5.87
N ARG A 83 11.80 -14.55 -6.89
CA ARG A 83 12.56 -15.66 -7.50
C ARG A 83 13.49 -16.33 -6.50
N ALA A 84 14.13 -15.57 -5.61
CA ALA A 84 14.95 -16.14 -4.54
C ALA A 84 14.10 -17.00 -3.58
N CYS A 85 12.94 -16.49 -3.13
CA CYS A 85 11.99 -17.24 -2.30
C CYS A 85 11.54 -18.55 -2.95
N THR A 86 11.19 -18.50 -4.24
CA THR A 86 10.76 -19.68 -5.02
C THR A 86 11.86 -20.73 -5.13
N ARG A 87 13.12 -20.32 -5.36
CA ARG A 87 14.26 -21.24 -5.49
C ARG A 87 14.56 -21.98 -4.19
N THR A 88 14.37 -21.35 -3.04
CA THR A 88 14.70 -21.91 -1.73
C THR A 88 13.53 -22.59 -1.05
N ALA A 89 12.31 -22.48 -1.59
CA ALA A 89 11.07 -22.88 -0.92
C ALA A 89 10.97 -22.30 0.51
N ASP A 90 11.32 -21.02 0.66
CA ASP A 90 11.31 -20.33 1.96
C ASP A 90 9.87 -19.98 2.36
N ALA A 91 9.39 -20.59 3.44
CA ALA A 91 8.05 -20.38 4.01
C ALA A 91 7.98 -19.25 5.05
N SER A 92 8.99 -18.36 5.09
CA SER A 92 8.97 -17.20 5.98
C SER A 92 7.88 -16.21 5.57
N ALA A 93 7.38 -15.44 6.54
CA ALA A 93 6.39 -14.38 6.30
C ALA A 93 6.83 -13.37 5.22
N ARG A 94 8.14 -13.16 5.07
CA ARG A 94 8.71 -12.31 4.02
C ARG A 94 8.43 -12.90 2.63
N CYS A 95 8.67 -14.20 2.45
CA CYS A 95 8.44 -14.87 1.18
C CYS A 95 6.96 -15.06 0.88
N GLU A 96 6.13 -15.33 1.89
CA GLU A 96 4.67 -15.33 1.76
C GLU A 96 4.13 -14.00 1.22
N MET A 97 4.70 -12.87 1.67
CA MET A 97 4.36 -11.54 1.12
C MET A 97 4.71 -11.44 -0.37
N PHE A 98 5.88 -11.92 -0.80
CA PHE A 98 6.27 -11.89 -2.21
C PHE A 98 5.38 -12.80 -3.07
N HIS A 99 5.07 -14.01 -2.60
CA HIS A 99 4.11 -14.91 -3.26
C HIS A 99 2.74 -14.25 -3.43
N ALA A 100 2.23 -13.58 -2.38
CA ALA A 100 0.96 -12.86 -2.42
C ALA A 100 0.94 -11.71 -3.46
N ILE A 101 2.09 -11.14 -3.81
CA ILE A 101 2.19 -10.03 -4.78
C ILE A 101 2.37 -10.55 -6.21
N PHE A 102 3.22 -11.56 -6.42
CA PHE A 102 3.71 -11.94 -7.74
C PHE A 102 3.09 -13.21 -8.34
N ASP A 103 2.45 -14.08 -7.56
CA ASP A 103 1.93 -15.36 -8.07
C ASP A 103 0.58 -15.23 -8.80
N PHE A 104 -0.10 -14.08 -8.70
CA PHE A 104 -1.48 -13.89 -9.16
C PHE A 104 -1.60 -13.01 -10.42
N GLY A 105 -0.49 -12.63 -11.03
CA GLY A 105 -0.48 -11.86 -12.28
C GLY A 105 0.72 -10.93 -12.41
N PRO A 106 0.85 -10.27 -13.57
CA PRO A 106 1.94 -9.32 -13.81
C PRO A 106 1.82 -8.10 -12.90
N VAL A 107 2.94 -7.69 -12.30
CA VAL A 107 3.06 -6.45 -11.53
C VAL A 107 3.76 -5.42 -12.40
N THR A 108 3.21 -4.21 -12.48
CA THR A 108 3.77 -3.13 -13.31
C THR A 108 4.25 -1.97 -12.46
N GLN A 109 5.43 -1.44 -12.77
CA GLN A 109 5.96 -0.24 -12.14
C GLN A 109 5.24 1.01 -12.68
N GLY A 110 4.54 1.73 -11.80
CA GLY A 110 4.02 3.07 -12.08
C GLY A 110 5.05 4.17 -11.84
N ALA A 111 4.85 5.32 -12.48
CA ALA A 111 5.57 6.56 -12.20
C ALA A 111 4.78 7.44 -11.22
N PHE A 112 5.47 8.14 -10.34
CA PHE A 112 4.88 9.21 -9.55
C PHE A 112 4.84 10.50 -10.37
N ALA A 113 3.76 11.26 -10.29
CA ALA A 113 3.71 12.60 -10.86
C ALA A 113 4.71 13.53 -10.16
N ASP A 114 5.16 14.56 -10.87
CA ASP A 114 6.17 15.48 -10.33
C ASP A 114 5.66 16.23 -9.10
N GLU A 115 4.35 16.50 -9.04
CA GLU A 115 3.71 17.19 -7.92
C GLU A 115 3.57 16.33 -6.66
N VAL A 116 3.79 15.01 -6.75
CA VAL A 116 3.74 14.13 -5.56
C VAL A 116 4.93 14.45 -4.67
N GLU A 117 4.64 14.76 -3.41
CA GLU A 117 5.65 15.10 -2.41
C GLU A 117 6.55 13.90 -2.07
N THR A 118 7.81 14.18 -1.74
CA THR A 118 8.73 13.14 -1.24
C THR A 118 8.43 12.83 0.22
N PHE A 119 8.54 11.56 0.62
CA PHE A 119 8.38 11.16 2.01
C PHE A 119 9.40 11.87 2.93
N MET A 120 8.88 12.66 3.86
CA MET A 120 9.65 13.34 4.91
C MET A 120 9.23 12.81 6.27
N THR A 121 10.02 11.89 6.84
CA THR A 121 10.03 11.65 8.28
C THR A 121 10.40 12.96 8.97
N ARG A 122 9.52 13.48 9.82
CA ARG A 122 9.93 14.49 10.81
C ARG A 122 10.81 13.82 11.86
#